data_AF-A0A804MC17-F1
#
_entry.id   AF-A0A804MC17-F1
#
_cell.length_a   1.000
_cell.length_b   1.000
_cell.length_c   1.000
_cell.angle_alpha   90.00
_cell.angle_beta   90.00
_cell.angle_gamma   90.00
#
_symmetry.space_group_name_H-M   'P 1'
#
loop_
_entity.id
_entity.type
_entity.pdbx_description
1 polymer ?
#
loop_
_entity_poly.entity_id
_entity_poly.type
_entity_poly.pdbx_seq_one_letter_code
_entity_poly.pdbx_strand_id
1 'polypeptide(L)'
;MILANQIADGYSTIADAHVLPASHVSYVTGVAIKEYINSTANPVAQIIFKGTVLGTSPAPAITSFSSRGPSIQNPGILKPDITGPGVSVLAAWPFQVGPPSPGPTFNFESGTSMSTPHLSGIAALIKSKYPDWSPAAIKSAIMTTADPDDRSGKPIMNEQYVPANLFATGAGQVNPDKALDPGLVYDIAPAEYIGFLCSLYTSQEVSVIARRSIDCSTITVIPDRILNYPSITVTLPSTTNPTAPVVVSRTVKNV
;
A
#
# COMPACT_ATOMS: atom_id res chain seq x y z
N MET A 1 10.95 -12.34 26.62
CA MET A 1 9.55 -12.43 26.16
C MET A 1 9.53 -12.88 24.71
N ILE A 2 8.61 -13.75 24.32
CA ILE A 2 8.42 -14.14 22.90
C ILE A 2 7.00 -13.74 22.53
N LEU A 3 6.86 -12.84 21.56
CA LEU A 3 5.58 -12.50 20.98
C LEU A 3 5.36 -13.42 19.78
N ALA A 4 4.32 -14.23 19.80
CA ALA A 4 3.97 -15.11 18.69
C ALA A 4 2.75 -14.56 17.97
N ASN A 5 2.85 -14.48 16.65
CA ASN A 5 1.74 -14.06 15.78
C ASN A 5 0.48 -14.92 15.95
N GLN A 6 -0.66 -14.31 15.66
CA GLN A 6 -1.88 -15.04 15.35
C GLN A 6 -1.82 -15.58 13.92
N ILE A 7 -2.72 -16.52 13.59
CA ILE A 7 -2.78 -17.09 12.23
C ILE A 7 -2.95 -16.03 11.14
N ALA A 8 -3.71 -14.96 11.43
CA ALA A 8 -3.95 -13.86 10.51
C ALA A 8 -2.68 -13.04 10.20
N ASP A 9 -1.71 -12.99 11.13
CA ASP A 9 -0.48 -12.23 10.94
C ASP A 9 0.60 -13.01 10.17
N GLY A 10 0.48 -14.34 10.15
CA GLY A 10 1.36 -15.22 9.39
C GLY A 10 2.84 -14.98 9.71
N TYR A 11 3.61 -14.61 8.70
CA TYR A 11 5.04 -14.32 8.74
C TYR A 11 5.38 -12.84 9.01
N SER A 12 4.39 -11.95 9.15
CA SER A 12 4.60 -10.53 9.39
C SER A 12 5.19 -10.29 10.78
N THR A 13 6.43 -9.83 10.85
CA THR A 13 7.08 -9.48 12.12
C THR A 13 7.51 -8.02 12.09
N ILE A 14 7.42 -7.35 13.24
CA ILE A 14 7.77 -5.94 13.40
C ILE A 14 8.81 -5.79 14.52
N ALA A 15 9.68 -4.79 14.38
CA ALA A 15 10.80 -4.56 15.29
C ALA A 15 10.43 -3.57 16.40
N ASP A 16 9.36 -3.86 17.14
CA ASP A 16 8.89 -2.98 18.23
C ASP A 16 9.85 -3.01 19.42
N ALA A 17 10.09 -1.82 20.00
CA ALA A 17 10.87 -1.70 21.21
C ALA A 17 10.08 -2.23 22.42
N HIS A 18 10.74 -3.06 23.23
CA HIS A 18 10.17 -3.59 24.47
C HIS A 18 11.08 -3.28 25.66
N VAL A 19 10.47 -3.06 26.84
CA VAL A 19 11.19 -2.78 28.10
C VAL A 19 11.92 -3.99 28.68
N LEU A 20 11.62 -5.20 28.18
CA LEU A 20 12.30 -6.45 28.51
C LEU A 20 12.86 -7.07 27.23
N PRO A 21 13.94 -7.89 27.31
CA PRO A 21 14.43 -8.65 26.17
C PRO A 21 13.30 -9.44 25.49
N ALA A 22 13.03 -9.14 24.23
CA ALA A 22 11.89 -9.68 23.50
C ALA A 22 12.23 -10.03 22.05
N SER A 23 11.46 -10.96 21.48
CA SER A 23 11.52 -11.31 20.06
C SER A 23 10.12 -11.58 19.54
N HIS A 24 9.80 -11.04 18.35
CA HIS A 24 8.55 -11.25 17.65
C HIS A 24 8.74 -12.33 16.59
N VAL A 25 7.94 -13.39 16.64
CA VAL A 25 8.07 -14.57 15.77
C VAL A 25 6.80 -14.82 14.95
N SER A 26 7.00 -15.41 13.77
CA SER A 26 5.91 -15.85 12.89
C SER A 26 4.94 -16.83 13.58
N TYR A 27 3.76 -17.00 13.01
CA TYR A 27 2.76 -17.94 13.52
C TYR A 27 3.32 -19.37 13.58
N VAL A 28 3.95 -19.82 12.49
CA VAL A 28 4.54 -21.16 12.39
C VAL A 28 5.64 -21.37 13.43
N THR A 29 6.51 -20.38 13.61
CA THR A 29 7.55 -20.42 14.66
C THR A 29 6.93 -20.44 16.06
N GLY A 30 5.87 -19.66 16.28
CA GLY A 30 5.13 -19.64 17.54
C GLY A 30 4.48 -20.99 17.88
N VAL A 31 3.94 -21.70 16.90
CA VAL A 31 3.42 -23.07 17.07
C VAL A 31 4.54 -24.03 17.47
N ALA A 32 5.67 -24.03 16.76
CA ALA A 32 6.81 -24.88 17.08
C ALA A 32 7.37 -24.63 18.51
N ILE A 33 7.39 -23.37 18.95
CA ILE A 33 7.79 -23.02 20.32
C ILE A 33 6.80 -23.58 21.35
N LYS A 34 5.49 -23.51 21.10
CA LYS A 34 4.46 -24.09 21.98
C LYS A 34 4.55 -25.62 22.05
N GLU A 35 4.84 -26.27 20.92
CA GLU A 35 5.09 -27.71 20.88
C GLU A 35 6.31 -28.10 21.72
N TYR A 36 7.42 -27.34 21.61
CA TYR A 36 8.60 -27.53 22.44
C TYR A 36 8.31 -27.37 23.94
N ILE A 37 7.55 -26.33 24.32
CA ILE A 37 7.16 -26.12 25.72
C ILE A 37 6.41 -27.34 26.27
N ASN A 38 5.57 -27.98 25.46
CA ASN A 38 4.80 -29.16 25.85
C ASN A 38 5.58 -30.48 25.78
N SER A 39 6.76 -30.51 25.16
CA SER A 39 7.54 -31.74 24.97
C SER A 39 8.48 -32.06 26.14
N THR A 40 8.63 -31.16 27.12
CA THR A 40 9.54 -31.33 28.27
C THR A 40 8.99 -30.67 29.51
N ALA A 41 9.31 -31.21 30.69
CA ALA A 41 8.89 -30.63 31.97
C ALA A 41 9.66 -29.34 32.33
N ASN A 42 10.85 -29.12 31.77
CA ASN A 42 11.72 -27.98 32.08
C ASN A 42 12.15 -27.25 30.79
N PRO A 43 11.23 -26.58 30.08
CA PRO A 43 11.57 -25.85 28.88
C PRO A 43 12.45 -24.64 29.21
N VAL A 44 13.55 -24.49 28.48
CA VAL A 44 14.49 -23.37 28.62
C VAL A 44 14.79 -22.78 27.24
N ALA A 45 14.97 -21.48 27.17
CA ALA A 45 15.28 -20.79 25.93
C ALA A 45 16.21 -19.60 26.19
N GLN A 46 16.94 -19.18 25.16
CA GLN A 46 17.79 -18.00 25.17
C GLN A 46 17.43 -17.08 24.00
N ILE A 47 17.35 -15.79 24.26
CA ILE A 47 17.22 -14.76 23.21
C ILE A 47 18.62 -14.17 22.99
N ILE A 48 19.12 -14.27 21.75
CA ILE A 48 20.41 -13.71 21.33
C ILE A 48 20.14 -12.63 20.28
N PHE A 49 20.58 -11.40 20.54
CA PHE A 49 20.46 -10.29 19.61
C PHE A 49 21.65 -10.27 18.64
N LYS A 50 21.38 -10.46 17.35
CA LYS A 50 22.41 -10.50 16.28
C LYS A 50 22.50 -9.19 15.48
N GLY A 51 21.77 -8.15 15.87
CA GLY A 51 21.64 -6.92 15.08
C GLY A 51 20.78 -7.09 13.83
N THR A 52 20.89 -6.14 12.90
CA THR A 52 20.12 -6.11 11.66
C THR A 52 20.67 -7.10 10.64
N VAL A 53 19.81 -7.96 10.11
CA VAL A 53 20.12 -8.85 9.00
C VAL A 53 19.55 -8.27 7.72
N LEU A 54 20.42 -7.99 6.75
CA LEU A 54 20.04 -7.55 5.40
C LEU A 54 19.95 -8.75 4.47
N GLY A 55 19.24 -8.60 3.35
CA GLY A 55 19.14 -9.67 2.36
C GLY A 55 17.99 -10.66 2.59
N THR A 56 16.99 -10.31 3.41
CA THR A 56 15.83 -11.15 3.66
C THR A 56 15.00 -11.36 2.39
N SER A 57 14.32 -12.50 2.33
CA SER A 57 13.42 -12.91 1.24
C SER A 57 12.20 -13.63 1.82
N PRO A 58 10.98 -13.41 1.29
CA PRO A 58 10.64 -12.47 0.22
C PRO A 58 10.79 -11.01 0.66
N ALA A 59 11.18 -10.13 -0.26
CA ALA A 59 11.28 -8.70 -0.02
C ALA A 59 11.10 -7.90 -1.33
N PRO A 60 10.13 -6.97 -1.42
CA PRO A 60 9.10 -6.69 -0.42
C PRO A 60 8.10 -7.84 -0.27
N ALA A 61 7.35 -7.79 0.82
CA ALA A 61 6.16 -8.59 1.07
C ALA A 61 5.11 -7.70 1.72
N ILE A 62 3.84 -7.95 1.47
CA ILE A 62 2.77 -7.16 2.09
C ILE A 62 2.49 -7.68 3.49
N THR A 63 2.66 -6.81 4.47
CA THR A 63 2.39 -7.07 5.89
C THR A 63 0.90 -7.25 6.20
N SER A 64 0.60 -7.99 7.26
CA SER A 64 -0.77 -8.36 7.68
C SER A 64 -1.66 -7.15 7.99
N PHE A 65 -1.08 -6.09 8.55
CA PHE A 65 -1.84 -4.88 8.90
C PHE A 65 -2.18 -3.99 7.70
N SER A 66 -1.58 -4.22 6.52
CA SER A 66 -1.86 -3.40 5.35
C SER A 66 -3.28 -3.65 4.88
N SER A 67 -4.12 -2.61 4.90
CA SER A 67 -5.51 -2.70 4.46
C SER A 67 -5.62 -3.18 3.01
N ARG A 68 -6.68 -3.93 2.73
CA ARG A 68 -6.94 -4.55 1.43
C ARG A 68 -8.07 -3.83 0.72
N GLY A 69 -8.01 -3.79 -0.61
CA GLY A 69 -9.17 -3.46 -1.44
C GLY A 69 -10.17 -4.62 -1.57
N PRO A 70 -11.21 -4.45 -2.40
CA PRO A 70 -11.53 -3.25 -3.17
C PRO A 70 -11.94 -2.07 -2.27
N SER A 71 -11.90 -0.85 -2.81
CA SER A 71 -12.47 0.31 -2.13
C SER A 71 -13.98 0.11 -1.94
N ILE A 72 -14.47 0.30 -0.70
CA ILE A 72 -15.89 0.16 -0.38
C ILE A 72 -16.70 1.26 -1.10
N GLN A 73 -16.15 2.46 -1.22
CA GLN A 73 -16.82 3.60 -1.84
C GLN A 73 -16.93 3.46 -3.36
N ASN A 74 -15.94 2.86 -4.01
CA ASN A 74 -15.97 2.59 -5.44
C ASN A 74 -15.07 1.38 -5.76
N PRO A 75 -15.64 0.18 -5.96
CA PRO A 75 -14.86 -1.01 -6.29
C PRO A 75 -14.35 -1.04 -7.75
N GLY A 76 -14.83 -0.14 -8.62
CA GLY A 76 -14.35 0.01 -10.01
C GLY A 76 -13.01 0.74 -10.13
N ILE A 77 -12.50 1.35 -9.06
CA ILE A 77 -11.16 1.91 -8.98
C ILE A 77 -10.30 1.06 -8.03
N LEU A 78 -9.22 0.50 -8.56
CA LEU A 78 -8.30 -0.35 -7.80
C LEU A 78 -7.75 0.41 -6.58
N LYS A 79 -7.78 -0.24 -5.41
CA LYS A 79 -7.08 0.18 -4.20
C LYS A 79 -6.44 -1.01 -3.49
N PRO A 80 -5.26 -0.84 -2.86
CA PRO A 80 -4.41 0.35 -2.88
C PRO A 80 -3.83 0.63 -4.28
N ASP A 81 -3.24 1.80 -4.49
CA ASP A 81 -2.66 2.17 -5.79
C ASP A 81 -1.25 1.57 -6.00
N ILE A 82 -0.45 1.57 -4.94
CA ILE A 82 0.99 1.31 -4.96
C ILE A 82 1.45 0.82 -3.58
N THR A 83 2.55 0.08 -3.54
CA THR A 83 3.23 -0.38 -2.32
C THR A 83 4.53 0.39 -2.10
N GLY A 84 4.84 0.67 -0.83
CA GLY A 84 6.12 1.25 -0.42
C GLY A 84 6.53 0.78 0.99
N PRO A 85 7.79 1.01 1.41
CA PRO A 85 8.31 0.52 2.68
C PRO A 85 7.56 1.10 3.88
N GLY A 86 7.02 0.22 4.74
CA GLY A 86 6.25 0.65 5.92
C GLY A 86 6.37 -0.26 7.14
N VAL A 87 7.29 -1.22 7.12
CA VAL A 87 7.54 -2.13 8.25
C VAL A 87 8.90 -1.82 8.84
N SER A 88 8.94 -1.58 10.15
CA SER A 88 10.18 -1.31 10.90
C SER A 88 11.03 -0.21 10.27
N VAL A 89 10.40 0.95 10.00
CA VAL A 89 11.06 2.13 9.43
C VAL A 89 11.67 2.95 10.55
N LEU A 90 12.97 3.23 10.46
CA LEU A 90 13.68 4.14 11.37
C LEU A 90 13.42 5.59 10.97
N ALA A 91 12.90 6.39 11.90
CA ALA A 91 12.67 7.82 11.69
C ALA A 91 12.95 8.62 12.98
N ALA A 92 13.02 9.95 12.85
CA ALA A 92 13.21 10.84 13.98
C ALA A 92 12.05 10.73 14.99
N TRP A 93 12.37 10.83 16.28
CA TRP A 93 11.42 10.69 17.37
C TRP A 93 11.66 11.72 18.47
N PRO A 94 10.60 12.30 19.08
CA PRO A 94 10.76 13.20 20.22
C PRO A 94 11.31 12.43 21.43
N PHE A 95 12.53 12.73 21.86
CA PHE A 95 13.19 12.04 22.98
C PHE A 95 12.46 12.21 24.32
N GLN A 96 11.58 13.20 24.46
CA GLN A 96 10.80 13.42 25.67
C GLN A 96 9.63 12.43 25.81
N VAL A 97 9.25 11.72 24.74
CA VAL A 97 8.03 10.91 24.67
C VAL A 97 8.36 9.42 24.69
N GLY A 98 7.72 8.70 25.61
CA GLY A 98 7.84 7.24 25.76
C GLY A 98 8.92 6.81 26.75
N PRO A 99 8.92 5.52 27.16
CA PRO A 99 9.97 4.96 28.00
C PRO A 99 11.17 4.46 27.17
N PRO A 100 12.43 4.70 27.61
CA PRO A 100 12.83 5.63 28.67
C PRO A 100 12.66 7.09 28.24
N SER A 101 12.49 8.02 29.19
CA SER A 101 12.49 9.47 28.94
C SER A 101 13.60 10.13 29.76
N PRO A 102 14.62 10.78 29.14
CA PRO A 102 14.76 10.96 27.70
C PRO A 102 15.14 9.66 26.99
N GLY A 103 14.48 9.40 25.86
CA GLY A 103 14.68 8.24 25.01
C GLY A 103 15.60 8.53 23.83
N PRO A 104 15.71 7.59 22.89
CA PRO A 104 16.43 7.81 21.65
C PRO A 104 15.75 8.90 20.79
N THR A 105 16.53 9.62 20.00
CA THR A 105 16.03 10.63 19.04
C THR A 105 15.54 10.00 17.73
N PHE A 106 15.57 8.68 17.64
CA PHE A 106 15.06 7.89 16.52
C PHE A 106 14.30 6.68 17.05
N ASN A 107 13.27 6.27 16.33
CA ASN A 107 12.47 5.11 16.67
C ASN A 107 12.15 4.28 15.42
N PHE A 108 11.94 2.98 15.62
CA PHE A 108 11.40 2.08 14.61
C PHE A 108 9.88 2.04 14.76
N GLU A 109 9.17 2.33 13.68
CA GLU A 109 7.71 2.26 13.64
C GLU A 109 7.25 1.48 12.41
N SER A 110 6.06 0.90 12.51
CA SER A 110 5.43 0.14 11.44
C SER A 110 4.03 0.67 11.16
N GLY A 111 3.69 0.79 9.89
CA GLY A 111 2.37 1.23 9.44
C GLY A 111 2.38 1.71 8.00
N THR A 112 1.18 1.77 7.41
CA THR A 112 0.98 2.52 6.15
C THR A 112 1.29 4.01 6.33
N SER A 113 1.22 4.52 7.57
CA SER A 113 1.74 5.82 8.00
C SER A 113 3.23 6.02 7.71
N MET A 114 4.02 4.94 7.59
CA MET A 114 5.45 4.98 7.24
C MET A 114 5.65 4.78 5.73
N SER A 115 4.80 4.02 5.04
CA SER A 115 4.81 3.95 3.57
C SER A 115 4.41 5.26 2.90
N THR A 116 3.40 5.95 3.42
CA THR A 116 2.88 7.20 2.86
C THR A 116 3.93 8.31 2.70
N PRO A 117 4.78 8.62 3.71
CA PRO A 117 5.81 9.66 3.56
C PRO A 117 6.92 9.27 2.57
N HIS A 118 7.27 7.97 2.42
CA HIS A 118 8.17 7.54 1.36
C HIS A 118 7.60 7.89 -0.03
N LEU A 119 6.35 7.49 -0.28
CA LEU A 119 5.67 7.77 -1.55
C LEU A 119 5.47 9.28 -1.79
N SER A 120 5.18 10.04 -0.73
CA SER A 120 5.04 11.50 -0.79
C SER A 120 6.36 12.18 -1.16
N GLY A 121 7.48 11.73 -0.58
CA GLY A 121 8.82 12.21 -0.93
C GLY A 121 9.18 11.91 -2.39
N ILE A 122 8.89 10.69 -2.86
CA ILE A 122 9.10 10.30 -4.26
C ILE A 122 8.26 11.17 -5.20
N ALA A 123 6.97 11.37 -4.90
CA ALA A 123 6.09 12.24 -5.68
C ALA A 123 6.61 13.69 -5.72
N ALA A 124 7.15 14.20 -4.61
CA ALA A 124 7.75 15.53 -4.55
C ALA A 124 9.02 15.64 -5.41
N LEU A 125 9.88 14.61 -5.41
CA LEU A 125 11.07 14.57 -6.28
C LEU A 125 10.68 14.55 -7.77
N ILE A 126 9.68 13.75 -8.14
CA ILE A 126 9.15 13.74 -9.51
C ILE A 126 8.57 15.12 -9.87
N LYS A 127 7.78 15.74 -8.98
CA LYS A 127 7.26 17.10 -9.20
C LYS A 127 8.36 18.14 -9.34
N SER A 128 9.47 17.99 -8.61
CA SER A 128 10.63 18.87 -8.73
C SER A 128 11.32 18.73 -10.09
N LYS A 129 11.40 17.52 -10.65
CA LYS A 129 11.95 17.28 -12.00
C LYS A 129 10.99 17.72 -13.10
N TYR A 130 9.68 17.54 -12.88
CA TYR A 130 8.61 17.88 -13.83
C TYR A 130 7.60 18.85 -13.21
N PRO A 131 7.92 20.16 -13.12
CA PRO A 131 7.08 21.14 -12.44
C PRO A 131 5.68 21.31 -13.03
N ASP A 132 5.48 20.99 -14.31
CA ASP A 132 4.19 21.15 -14.99
C ASP A 132 3.32 19.89 -14.93
N TRP A 133 3.84 18.77 -14.43
CA TRP A 133 3.05 17.54 -14.32
C TRP A 133 1.93 17.70 -13.29
N SER A 134 0.73 17.22 -13.65
CA SER A 134 -0.39 17.17 -12.73
C SER A 134 -0.14 16.12 -11.63
N PRO A 135 -0.88 16.18 -10.50
CA PRO A 135 -0.87 15.10 -9.52
C PRO A 135 -1.25 13.73 -10.12
N ALA A 136 -2.14 13.70 -11.11
CA ALA A 136 -2.55 12.48 -11.80
C ALA A 136 -1.42 11.90 -12.67
N ALA A 137 -0.68 12.74 -13.39
CA ALA A 137 0.48 12.33 -14.18
C ALA A 137 1.60 11.77 -13.29
N ILE A 138 1.89 12.40 -12.15
CA ILE A 138 2.88 11.90 -11.17
C ILE A 138 2.45 10.55 -10.61
N LYS A 139 1.18 10.45 -10.20
CA LYS A 139 0.63 9.17 -9.74
C LYS A 139 0.71 8.10 -10.82
N SER A 140 0.39 8.44 -12.07
CA SER A 140 0.48 7.52 -13.20
C SER A 140 1.91 7.02 -13.35
N ALA A 141 2.90 7.92 -13.36
CA ALA A 141 4.30 7.53 -13.48
C ALA A 141 4.72 6.54 -12.39
N ILE A 142 4.38 6.83 -11.12
CA ILE A 142 4.66 5.93 -9.99
C ILE A 142 4.00 4.56 -10.18
N MET A 143 2.75 4.51 -10.64
CA MET A 143 2.01 3.25 -10.78
C MET A 143 2.47 2.43 -12.00
N THR A 144 2.62 3.05 -13.16
CA THR A 144 2.93 2.32 -14.41
C THR A 144 4.38 1.83 -14.46
N THR A 145 5.25 2.34 -13.59
CA THR A 145 6.65 1.93 -13.48
C THR A 145 6.95 1.14 -12.20
N ALA A 146 5.92 0.76 -11.44
CA ALA A 146 6.07 -0.06 -10.26
C ALA A 146 6.63 -1.45 -10.60
N ASP A 147 7.39 -2.03 -9.69
CA ASP A 147 7.87 -3.41 -9.82
C ASP A 147 6.80 -4.36 -9.23
N PRO A 148 6.18 -5.25 -10.03
CA PRO A 148 5.18 -6.20 -9.54
C PRO A 148 5.79 -7.40 -8.81
N ASP A 149 7.12 -7.56 -8.94
CA ASP A 149 7.89 -8.66 -8.40
C ASP A 149 8.76 -8.22 -7.22
N ASP A 150 9.08 -9.18 -6.36
CA ASP A 150 10.06 -9.07 -5.30
C ASP A 150 11.50 -9.03 -5.84
N ARG A 151 12.47 -8.79 -4.95
CA ARG A 151 13.89 -8.73 -5.30
C ARG A 151 14.47 -9.98 -5.99
N SER A 152 13.75 -11.10 -5.89
CA SER A 152 14.12 -12.41 -6.44
C SER A 152 13.47 -12.65 -7.81
N GLY A 153 12.72 -11.68 -8.34
CA GLY A 153 11.97 -11.80 -9.59
C GLY A 153 10.74 -12.71 -9.45
N LYS A 154 10.20 -12.85 -8.24
CA LYS A 154 8.96 -13.60 -7.98
C LYS A 154 7.82 -12.65 -7.64
N PRO A 155 6.55 -13.01 -7.83
CA PRO A 155 5.45 -12.16 -7.42
C PRO A 155 5.57 -11.73 -5.95
N ILE A 156 5.25 -10.47 -5.65
CA ILE A 156 5.22 -9.97 -4.27
C ILE A 156 4.30 -10.86 -3.43
N MET A 157 4.79 -11.32 -2.28
CA MET A 157 4.06 -12.22 -1.39
C MET A 157 3.25 -11.44 -0.34
N ASN A 158 2.21 -12.06 0.20
CA ASN A 158 1.47 -11.56 1.35
C ASN A 158 2.03 -12.13 2.68
N GLU A 159 1.33 -11.88 3.77
CA GLU A 159 1.70 -12.30 5.11
C GLU A 159 1.69 -13.82 5.33
N GLN A 160 1.03 -14.62 4.46
CA GLN A 160 1.09 -16.09 4.48
C GLN A 160 2.13 -16.65 3.50
N TYR A 161 2.97 -15.81 2.89
CA TYR A 161 3.94 -16.22 1.85
C TYR A 161 3.30 -16.89 0.63
N VAL A 162 2.08 -16.46 0.30
CA VAL A 162 1.46 -16.75 -0.99
C VAL A 162 1.44 -15.47 -1.84
N PRO A 163 1.39 -15.57 -3.18
CA PRO A 163 1.34 -14.39 -4.04
C PRO A 163 0.22 -13.43 -3.64
N ALA A 164 0.58 -12.18 -3.36
CA ALA A 164 -0.37 -11.13 -3.03
C ALA A 164 -1.16 -10.73 -4.28
N ASN A 165 -2.45 -10.45 -4.10
CA ASN A 165 -3.29 -9.98 -5.19
C ASN A 165 -3.20 -8.45 -5.37
N LEU A 166 -3.79 -7.92 -6.45
CA LEU A 166 -3.78 -6.48 -6.74
C LEU A 166 -4.49 -5.63 -5.67
N PHE A 167 -5.44 -6.21 -4.92
CA PHE A 167 -6.08 -5.54 -3.78
C PHE A 167 -5.18 -5.47 -2.54
N ALA A 168 -4.00 -6.08 -2.59
CA ALA A 168 -2.95 -5.97 -1.58
C ALA A 168 -1.78 -5.10 -2.06
N THR A 169 -1.34 -5.26 -3.31
CA THR A 169 -0.13 -4.63 -3.84
C THR A 169 -0.39 -3.31 -4.56
N GLY A 170 -1.61 -3.09 -5.07
CA GLY A 170 -1.84 -2.14 -6.14
C GLY A 170 -1.02 -2.51 -7.37
N ALA A 171 -0.39 -1.52 -8.00
CA ALA A 171 0.49 -1.72 -9.14
C ALA A 171 1.80 -2.46 -8.81
N GLY A 172 2.19 -2.54 -7.53
CA GLY A 172 3.44 -3.17 -7.10
C GLY A 172 4.26 -2.26 -6.17
N GLN A 173 5.54 -2.60 -5.98
CA GLN A 173 6.48 -1.79 -5.22
C GLN A 173 6.91 -0.56 -6.02
N VAL A 174 6.94 0.60 -5.38
CA VAL A 174 7.43 1.83 -6.00
C VAL A 174 8.88 1.70 -6.48
N ASN A 175 9.15 2.12 -7.71
CA ASN A 175 10.48 2.25 -8.29
C ASN A 175 10.74 3.73 -8.65
N PRO A 176 11.45 4.50 -7.80
CA PRO A 176 11.67 5.92 -8.04
C PRO A 176 12.42 6.20 -9.34
N ASP A 177 13.44 5.39 -9.66
CA ASP A 177 14.29 5.62 -10.83
C ASP A 177 13.49 5.45 -12.13
N LYS A 178 12.69 4.39 -12.24
CA LYS A 178 11.82 4.19 -13.40
C LYS A 178 10.70 5.23 -13.47
N ALA A 179 10.17 5.68 -12.33
CA ALA A 179 9.09 6.68 -12.29
C ALA A 179 9.54 8.07 -12.79
N LEU A 180 10.84 8.32 -12.87
CA LEU A 180 11.41 9.54 -13.45
C LEU A 180 11.42 9.55 -14.99
N ASP A 181 11.11 8.44 -15.65
CA ASP A 181 10.97 8.35 -17.11
C ASP A 181 9.95 7.25 -17.49
N PRO A 182 8.64 7.49 -17.28
CA PRO A 182 7.61 6.49 -17.51
C PRO A 182 7.28 6.30 -19.01
N GLY A 183 7.77 7.19 -19.88
CA GLY A 183 7.41 7.30 -21.30
C GLY A 183 5.97 7.75 -21.55
N LEU A 184 4.99 7.11 -20.92
CA LEU A 184 3.56 7.41 -21.03
C LEU A 184 2.94 7.66 -19.66
N VAL A 185 2.00 8.60 -19.60
CA VAL A 185 1.16 8.84 -18.41
C VAL A 185 -0.32 8.88 -18.75
N TYR A 186 -1.14 8.42 -17.80
CA TYR A 186 -2.60 8.57 -17.79
C TYR A 186 -2.94 9.82 -16.95
N ASP A 187 -3.05 10.97 -17.63
CA ASP A 187 -3.39 12.24 -16.98
C ASP A 187 -4.92 12.37 -16.78
N ILE A 188 -5.32 13.09 -15.73
CA ILE A 188 -6.73 13.35 -15.39
C ILE A 188 -6.86 14.82 -15.01
N ALA A 189 -7.68 15.56 -15.74
CA ALA A 189 -7.96 16.95 -15.46
C ALA A 189 -8.87 17.10 -14.21
N PRO A 190 -8.76 18.20 -13.44
CA PRO A 190 -9.63 18.45 -12.29
C PRO A 190 -11.13 18.34 -12.58
N ALA A 191 -11.57 18.75 -13.78
CA ALA A 191 -12.96 18.66 -14.20
C ALA A 191 -13.44 17.20 -14.37
N GLU A 192 -12.57 16.28 -14.77
CA GLU A 192 -12.92 14.87 -14.93
C GLU A 192 -13.20 14.20 -13.58
N TYR A 193 -12.49 14.59 -12.52
CA TYR A 193 -12.83 14.16 -11.16
C TYR A 193 -14.21 14.63 -10.71
N ILE A 194 -14.67 15.83 -11.14
CA ILE A 194 -16.04 16.27 -10.85
C ILE A 194 -17.05 15.41 -11.61
N GLY A 195 -16.80 15.13 -12.89
CA GLY A 195 -17.63 14.21 -13.68
C GLY A 195 -17.71 12.81 -13.05
N PHE A 196 -16.61 12.34 -12.46
CA PHE A 196 -16.57 11.09 -11.71
C PHE A 196 -17.32 11.15 -10.37
N LEU A 197 -17.16 12.21 -9.59
CA LEU A 197 -17.92 12.39 -8.36
C LEU A 197 -19.43 12.45 -8.66
N CYS A 198 -19.83 13.10 -9.75
CA CYS A 198 -21.20 13.12 -10.23
C CYS A 198 -21.74 11.76 -10.69
N SER A 199 -20.87 10.76 -10.92
CA SER A 199 -21.32 9.38 -11.18
C SER A 199 -21.64 8.60 -9.90
N LEU A 200 -21.23 9.10 -8.73
CA LEU A 200 -21.34 8.42 -7.44
C LEU A 200 -22.28 9.12 -6.46
N TYR A 201 -22.36 10.45 -6.57
CA TYR A 201 -22.99 11.31 -5.58
C TYR A 201 -23.95 12.30 -6.23
N THR A 202 -24.84 12.85 -5.42
CA THR A 202 -25.77 13.92 -5.82
C THR A 202 -25.05 15.26 -6.00
N SER A 203 -25.65 16.19 -6.75
CA SER A 203 -25.14 17.56 -6.93
C SER A 203 -24.79 18.26 -5.60
N GLN A 204 -25.60 18.03 -4.54
CA GLN A 204 -25.37 18.62 -3.23
C GLN A 204 -24.13 18.05 -2.54
N GLU A 205 -23.95 16.73 -2.56
CA GLU A 205 -22.78 16.06 -1.99
C GLU A 205 -21.50 16.45 -2.74
N VAL A 206 -21.54 16.45 -4.08
CA VAL A 206 -20.41 16.89 -4.89
C VAL A 206 -20.08 18.36 -4.61
N SER A 207 -21.08 19.23 -4.41
CA SER A 207 -20.85 20.62 -4.05
C SER A 207 -20.13 20.78 -2.71
N VAL A 208 -20.44 19.94 -1.73
CA VAL A 208 -19.73 19.90 -0.43
C VAL A 208 -18.28 19.47 -0.61
N ILE A 209 -18.03 18.41 -1.37
CA ILE A 209 -16.67 17.90 -1.63
C ILE A 209 -15.84 18.93 -2.41
N ALA A 210 -16.40 19.49 -3.50
CA ALA A 210 -15.74 20.45 -4.37
C ALA A 210 -15.65 21.86 -3.78
N ARG A 211 -16.35 22.12 -2.67
CA ARG A 211 -16.48 23.43 -2.00
C ARG A 211 -16.92 24.56 -2.94
N ARG A 212 -17.77 24.23 -3.91
CA ARG A 212 -18.41 25.17 -4.85
C ARG A 212 -19.71 24.57 -5.36
N SER A 213 -20.63 25.41 -5.84
CA SER A 213 -21.87 24.91 -6.43
C SER A 213 -21.57 24.09 -7.70
N ILE A 214 -22.06 22.85 -7.71
CA ILE A 214 -21.97 21.91 -8.81
C ILE A 214 -23.37 21.40 -9.12
N ASP A 215 -23.74 21.44 -10.40
CA ASP A 215 -24.93 20.77 -10.90
C ASP A 215 -24.53 19.61 -11.83
N CYS A 216 -24.63 18.39 -11.30
CA CYS A 216 -24.28 17.17 -12.04
C CYS A 216 -25.17 16.92 -13.26
N SER A 217 -26.33 17.56 -13.38
CA SER A 217 -27.17 17.45 -14.59
C SER A 217 -26.58 18.21 -15.79
N THR A 218 -25.69 19.18 -15.53
CA THR A 218 -25.04 20.02 -16.55
C THR A 218 -23.61 19.57 -16.89
N ILE A 219 -23.10 18.57 -16.18
CA ILE A 219 -21.72 18.07 -16.31
C ILE A 219 -21.73 16.71 -16.99
N THR A 220 -20.77 16.48 -17.87
CA THR A 220 -20.53 15.14 -18.44
C THR A 220 -20.10 14.17 -17.33
N VAL A 221 -20.97 13.20 -17.02
CA VAL A 221 -20.71 12.17 -16.02
C VAL A 221 -19.66 11.18 -16.53
N ILE A 222 -18.67 10.87 -15.70
CA ILE A 222 -17.53 9.99 -16.03
C ILE A 222 -17.49 8.82 -15.05
N PRO A 223 -18.16 7.68 -15.32
CA PRO A 223 -18.05 6.52 -14.44
C PRO A 223 -16.62 5.97 -14.37
N ASP A 224 -16.32 5.24 -13.30
CA ASP A 224 -15.02 4.58 -13.04
C ASP A 224 -14.38 3.92 -14.26
N ARG A 225 -15.16 3.19 -15.06
CA ARG A 225 -14.70 2.48 -16.26
C ARG A 225 -14.11 3.39 -17.34
N ILE A 226 -14.50 4.67 -17.41
CA ILE A 226 -13.95 5.63 -18.38
C ILE A 226 -13.08 6.72 -17.75
N LEU A 227 -13.03 6.81 -16.42
CA LEU A 227 -12.04 7.66 -15.75
C LEU A 227 -10.64 7.19 -16.18
N ASN A 228 -9.79 8.13 -16.60
CA ASN A 228 -8.49 7.82 -17.20
C ASN A 228 -7.42 7.38 -16.18
N TYR A 229 -7.75 6.37 -15.36
CA TYR A 229 -6.92 5.86 -14.28
C TYR A 229 -5.86 4.86 -14.79
N PRO A 230 -4.64 4.83 -14.23
CA PRO A 230 -3.55 3.92 -14.62
C PRO A 230 -3.77 2.46 -14.15
N SER A 231 -5.01 2.07 -13.89
CA SER A 231 -5.40 0.70 -13.58
C SER A 231 -6.80 0.42 -14.12
N ILE A 232 -7.13 -0.86 -14.25
CA ILE A 232 -8.42 -1.33 -14.72
C ILE A 232 -8.99 -2.27 -13.67
N THR A 233 -10.22 -1.99 -13.23
CA THR A 233 -11.00 -2.90 -12.40
C THR A 233 -12.42 -2.91 -12.94
N VAL A 234 -12.97 -4.11 -13.10
CA VAL A 234 -14.31 -4.32 -13.62
C VAL A 234 -15.06 -5.19 -12.63
N THR A 235 -16.13 -4.66 -12.05
CA THR A 235 -17.04 -5.45 -11.24
C THR A 235 -18.03 -6.16 -12.15
N LEU A 236 -18.12 -7.49 -12.03
CA LEU A 236 -19.07 -8.32 -12.77
C LEU A 236 -20.12 -8.86 -11.79
N PRO A 237 -21.25 -8.16 -11.60
CA PRO A 237 -22.39 -8.69 -10.85
C PRO A 237 -22.81 -10.06 -11.38
N SER A 238 -23.30 -10.94 -10.51
CA SER A 238 -23.82 -12.27 -10.90
C SER A 238 -24.98 -12.22 -11.90
N THR A 239 -25.67 -11.09 -12.00
CA THR A 239 -26.75 -10.80 -12.96
C THR A 239 -26.25 -10.37 -14.33
N THR A 240 -24.96 -10.04 -14.46
CA THR A 240 -24.36 -9.61 -15.73
C THR A 240 -24.26 -10.81 -16.65
N ASN A 241 -24.75 -10.68 -17.88
CA ASN A 241 -24.60 -11.74 -18.87
C ASN A 241 -23.10 -12.06 -19.04
N PRO A 242 -22.64 -13.29 -18.74
CA PRO A 242 -21.21 -13.61 -18.69
C PRO A 242 -20.48 -13.47 -20.03
N THR A 243 -21.23 -13.32 -21.13
CA THR A 243 -20.68 -13.11 -22.48
C THR A 243 -20.67 -11.65 -22.94
N ALA A 244 -21.29 -10.73 -22.18
CA ALA A 244 -21.32 -9.32 -22.55
C ALA A 244 -19.95 -8.67 -22.30
N PRO A 245 -19.28 -8.09 -23.32
CA PRO A 245 -17.99 -7.45 -23.14
C PRO A 245 -18.12 -6.16 -22.33
N VAL A 246 -17.16 -5.94 -21.41
CA VAL A 246 -17.00 -4.65 -20.74
C VAL A 246 -15.89 -3.87 -21.43
N VAL A 247 -16.24 -2.72 -22.02
CA VAL A 247 -15.28 -1.84 -22.69
C VAL A 247 -14.82 -0.76 -21.71
N VAL A 248 -13.50 -0.61 -21.60
CA VAL A 248 -12.80 0.37 -20.77
C VAL A 248 -11.96 1.23 -21.72
N SER A 249 -12.12 2.54 -21.65
CA SER A 249 -11.40 3.49 -22.52
C SER A 249 -10.37 4.28 -21.72
N ARG A 250 -9.19 4.50 -22.31
CA ARG A 250 -8.09 5.26 -21.71
C ARG A 250 -7.41 6.12 -22.76
N THR A 251 -6.81 7.22 -22.32
CA THR A 251 -5.98 8.12 -23.10
C THR A 251 -4.60 8.16 -22.46
N VAL A 252 -3.55 7.92 -23.25
CA VAL A 252 -2.17 8.07 -22.78
C VAL A 252 -1.54 9.31 -23.41
N LYS A 253 -0.72 10.00 -22.63
CA LYS A 253 0.08 11.13 -23.07
C LYS A 253 1.56 10.74 -23.04
N ASN A 254 2.26 10.97 -24.15
CA ASN A 254 3.72 10.88 -24.20
C ASN A 254 4.35 12.03 -23.40
N VAL A 255 5.32 11.70 -22.55
CA VAL A 255 5.98 12.67 -21.65
C VAL A 255 7.49 12.71 -21.83
#